data_AF-A0A1H0Q8L0-F1
#
_entry.id   AF-A0A1H0Q8L0-F1
#
_cell.length_a   1.000
_cell.length_b   1.000
_cell.length_c   1.000
_cell.angle_alpha   90.00
_cell.angle_beta   90.00
_cell.angle_gamma   90.00
#
_symmetry.space_group_name_H-M   'P 1'
#
loop_
_entity.id
_entity.type
_entity.pdbx_description
1 polymer ?
#
loop_
_entity_poly.entity_id
_entity_poly.type
_entity_poly.pdbx_seq_one_letter_code
_entity_poly.pdbx_strand_id
1 'polypeptide(L)'
;MSDKSQKLFKYHKNAATALIKLRGDGYSFLELDSIYQILIYQLDCTEVYTEIIHKELSSDEMVYHIKEFFKTSGLPIGSVVFDIEDEEDGRNLNALEKAIFRENGSVWIIHKNDADPFPSNPHAHKLDSFVKLHLGNGKLYRKTQVYGQLPKKELERLRDKIAKGMKDIVLPVLE
;
A
#
# COMPACT_ATOMS: atom_id res chain seq x y z
N MET A 1 -21.60 27.86 4.57
CA MET A 1 -20.58 26.93 4.03
C MET A 1 -20.94 26.62 2.58
N SER A 2 -19.97 26.54 1.67
CA SER A 2 -20.24 26.14 0.28
C SER A 2 -20.65 24.65 0.20
N ASP A 3 -21.39 24.25 -0.84
CA ASP A 3 -21.75 22.83 -1.11
C ASP A 3 -20.51 21.92 -1.11
N LYS A 4 -19.41 22.40 -1.71
CA LYS A 4 -18.12 21.68 -1.70
C LYS A 4 -17.56 21.49 -0.29
N SER A 5 -17.62 22.52 0.54
CA SER A 5 -17.17 22.44 1.93
C SER A 5 -18.01 21.48 2.76
N GLN A 6 -19.33 21.41 2.50
CA GLN A 6 -20.23 20.49 3.18
C GLN A 6 -19.94 19.03 2.81
N LYS A 7 -19.71 18.75 1.52
CA LYS A 7 -19.34 17.41 1.04
C LYS A 7 -18.01 16.94 1.61
N LEU A 8 -17.00 17.82 1.61
CA LEU A 8 -15.69 17.52 2.21
C LEU A 8 -15.82 17.24 3.71
N PHE A 9 -16.56 18.08 4.45
CA PHE A 9 -16.80 17.87 5.88
C PHE A 9 -17.52 16.55 6.16
N LYS A 10 -18.56 16.23 5.37
CA LYS A 10 -19.30 14.96 5.46
C LYS A 10 -18.38 13.76 5.19
N TYR A 11 -17.53 13.83 4.15
CA TYR A 11 -16.54 12.80 3.86
C TYR A 11 -15.62 12.55 5.06
N HIS A 12 -14.99 13.61 5.62
CA HIS A 12 -14.09 13.46 6.77
C HIS A 12 -14.79 12.86 7.98
N LYS A 13 -16.03 13.30 8.28
CA LYS A 13 -16.82 12.74 9.37
C LYS A 13 -17.10 11.25 9.17
N ASN A 14 -17.50 10.84 7.96
CA ASN A 14 -17.79 9.45 7.65
C ASN A 14 -16.52 8.59 7.66
N ALA A 15 -15.40 9.10 7.13
CA ALA A 15 -14.11 8.41 7.13
C ALA A 15 -13.58 8.18 8.56
N ALA A 16 -13.68 9.19 9.43
CA ALA A 16 -13.31 9.03 10.85
C ALA A 16 -14.20 8.01 11.56
N THR A 17 -15.51 8.01 11.27
CA THR A 17 -16.45 7.03 11.83
C THR A 17 -16.14 5.61 11.33
N ALA A 18 -15.84 5.46 10.03
CA ALA A 18 -15.46 4.19 9.43
C ALA A 18 -14.15 3.65 10.03
N LEU A 19 -13.16 4.52 10.25
CA LEU A 19 -11.89 4.16 10.87
C LEU A 19 -12.10 3.59 12.29
N ILE A 20 -12.95 4.21 13.10
CA ILE A 20 -13.28 3.70 14.45
C ILE A 20 -13.88 2.30 14.37
N LYS A 21 -14.84 2.07 13.45
CA LYS A 21 -15.47 0.76 13.24
C LYS A 21 -14.44 -0.29 12.80
N LEU A 22 -13.62 0.03 11.80
CA LEU A 22 -12.57 -0.85 11.29
C LEU A 22 -11.55 -1.21 12.37
N ARG A 23 -11.11 -0.25 13.18
CA ARG A 23 -10.21 -0.52 14.31
C ARG A 23 -10.87 -1.45 15.33
N GLY A 24 -12.16 -1.29 15.61
CA GLY A 24 -12.95 -2.21 16.44
C GLY A 24 -13.03 -3.64 15.86
N ASP A 25 -12.99 -3.77 14.54
CA ASP A 25 -13.01 -5.05 13.82
C ASP A 25 -11.62 -5.69 13.61
N GLY A 26 -10.58 -5.17 14.26
CA GLY A 26 -9.22 -5.72 14.20
C GLY A 26 -8.29 -5.08 13.15
N TYR A 27 -8.74 -4.03 12.45
CA TYR A 27 -7.91 -3.27 11.51
C TYR A 27 -7.19 -2.10 12.22
N SER A 28 -6.55 -2.38 13.36
CA SER A 28 -5.93 -1.38 14.23
C SER A 28 -4.80 -0.58 13.56
N PHE A 29 -4.18 -1.17 12.53
CA PHE A 29 -3.08 -0.58 11.75
C PHE A 29 -3.52 0.52 10.77
N LEU A 30 -4.82 0.67 10.51
CA LEU A 30 -5.29 1.69 9.57
C LEU A 30 -5.17 3.07 10.18
N GLU A 31 -4.77 4.02 9.33
CA GLU A 31 -4.83 5.46 9.62
C GLU A 31 -5.87 6.13 8.74
N LEU A 32 -6.26 7.35 9.09
CA LEU A 32 -7.29 8.09 8.37
C LEU A 32 -6.94 8.31 6.89
N ASP A 33 -5.66 8.55 6.58
CA ASP A 33 -5.18 8.72 5.21
C ASP A 33 -5.30 7.43 4.39
N SER A 34 -5.16 6.27 5.03
CA SER A 34 -5.32 4.96 4.38
C SER A 34 -6.76 4.74 3.90
N ILE A 35 -7.76 5.28 4.61
CA ILE A 35 -9.18 5.20 4.22
C ILE A 35 -9.36 5.81 2.82
N TYR A 36 -8.82 7.02 2.61
CA TYR A 36 -8.93 7.72 1.33
C TYR A 36 -8.28 6.95 0.18
N GLN A 37 -7.06 6.45 0.39
CA GLN A 37 -6.31 5.70 -0.62
C GLN A 37 -7.01 4.39 -0.98
N ILE A 38 -7.42 3.61 0.02
CA ILE A 38 -8.09 2.32 -0.22
C ILE A 38 -9.40 2.54 -0.99
N LEU A 39 -10.18 3.55 -0.62
CA LEU A 39 -11.44 3.84 -1.30
C LEU A 39 -11.25 4.33 -2.74
N ILE A 40 -10.23 5.15 -3.01
CA ILE A 40 -9.88 5.54 -4.38
C ILE A 40 -9.59 4.32 -5.24
N TYR A 41 -8.82 3.37 -4.70
CA TYR A 41 -8.48 2.15 -5.41
C TYR A 41 -9.69 1.25 -5.65
N GLN A 42 -10.41 0.93 -4.57
CA GLN A 42 -11.52 -0.01 -4.60
C GLN A 42 -12.67 0.47 -5.48
N LEU A 43 -12.82 1.78 -5.65
CA LEU A 43 -13.90 2.41 -6.43
C LEU A 43 -13.41 3.01 -7.74
N ASP A 44 -12.19 2.66 -8.17
CA ASP A 44 -11.54 3.11 -9.41
C ASP A 44 -11.60 4.64 -9.65
N CYS A 45 -11.44 5.43 -8.59
CA CYS A 45 -11.36 6.90 -8.66
C CYS A 45 -9.93 7.37 -9.00
N THR A 46 -9.20 6.61 -9.82
CA THR A 46 -7.74 6.73 -9.97
C THR A 46 -7.31 7.89 -10.87
N GLU A 47 -8.22 8.42 -11.68
CA GLU A 47 -7.96 9.55 -12.59
C GLU A 47 -8.27 10.91 -11.94
N VAL A 48 -9.29 10.97 -11.08
CA VAL A 48 -9.71 12.19 -10.38
C VAL A 48 -9.97 11.87 -8.90
N TYR A 49 -8.95 12.03 -8.07
CA TYR A 49 -8.99 11.64 -6.66
C TYR A 49 -10.08 12.35 -5.84
N THR A 50 -10.50 13.55 -6.25
CA THR A 50 -11.61 14.26 -5.59
C THR A 50 -12.98 13.63 -5.84
N GLU A 51 -13.11 12.75 -6.84
CA GLU A 51 -14.36 12.07 -7.15
C GLU A 51 -14.90 11.27 -5.96
N ILE A 52 -14.01 10.74 -5.11
CA ILE A 52 -14.44 9.98 -3.92
C ILE A 52 -15.29 10.82 -2.95
N ILE A 53 -15.04 12.14 -2.87
CA ILE A 53 -15.83 13.06 -2.04
C ILE A 53 -17.24 13.21 -2.63
N HIS A 54 -17.36 13.14 -3.95
CA HIS A 54 -18.64 13.25 -4.67
C HIS A 54 -19.47 11.95 -4.63
N LYS A 55 -18.86 10.81 -4.29
CA LYS A 55 -19.59 9.56 -4.07
C LYS A 55 -20.41 9.56 -2.76
N GLU A 56 -20.16 10.52 -1.87
CA GLU A 56 -20.93 10.77 -0.64
C GLU A 56 -21.15 9.53 0.25
N LEU A 57 -20.20 8.59 0.23
CA LEU A 57 -20.27 7.33 0.94
C LEU A 57 -20.57 7.53 2.43
N SER A 58 -21.48 6.72 2.95
CA SER A 58 -21.69 6.54 4.39
C SER A 58 -20.53 5.81 5.04
N SER A 59 -20.43 5.89 6.38
CA SER A 59 -19.40 5.16 7.11
C SER A 59 -19.46 3.64 6.90
N ASP A 60 -20.66 3.07 6.70
CA ASP A 60 -20.83 1.62 6.55
C ASP A 60 -20.43 1.15 5.14
N GLU A 61 -20.73 1.94 4.12
CA GLU A 61 -20.24 1.69 2.75
C GLU A 61 -18.71 1.75 2.69
N MET A 62 -18.10 2.74 3.37
CA MET A 62 -16.64 2.82 3.47
C MET A 62 -16.05 1.57 4.14
N VAL A 63 -16.62 1.13 5.26
CA VAL A 63 -16.20 -0.11 5.96
C VAL A 63 -16.31 -1.32 5.02
N TYR A 64 -17.42 -1.44 4.29
CA TYR A 64 -17.64 -2.52 3.33
C TYR A 64 -16.53 -2.56 2.28
N HIS A 65 -16.29 -1.45 1.59
CA HIS A 65 -15.27 -1.39 0.53
C HIS A 65 -13.86 -1.68 1.05
N ILE A 66 -13.52 -1.21 2.25
CA ILE A 66 -12.20 -1.47 2.85
C ILE A 66 -12.05 -2.94 3.24
N LYS A 67 -13.08 -3.57 3.78
CA LYS A 67 -13.06 -5.00 4.06
C LYS A 67 -12.96 -5.83 2.78
N GLU A 68 -13.69 -5.47 1.73
CA GLU A 68 -13.59 -6.13 0.42
C GLU A 68 -12.20 -5.97 -0.19
N PHE A 69 -11.59 -4.79 -0.07
CA PHE A 69 -10.20 -4.58 -0.42
C PHE A 69 -9.31 -5.58 0.32
N PHE A 70 -9.38 -5.66 1.66
CA PHE A 70 -8.53 -6.58 2.41
C PHE A 70 -8.87 -8.08 2.24
N LYS A 71 -10.09 -8.44 1.83
CA LYS A 71 -10.40 -9.83 1.45
C LYS A 71 -9.65 -10.24 0.19
N THR A 72 -9.57 -9.34 -0.79
CA THR A 72 -8.89 -9.60 -2.07
C THR A 72 -7.38 -9.40 -1.97
N SER A 73 -6.96 -8.35 -1.26
CA SER A 73 -5.55 -7.98 -1.13
C SER A 73 -4.86 -8.68 0.03
N GLY A 74 -5.56 -9.17 1.04
CA GLY A 74 -5.00 -9.69 2.31
C GLY A 74 -4.56 -8.58 3.28
N LEU A 75 -4.53 -8.89 4.59
CA LEU A 75 -4.12 -7.95 5.65
C LEU A 75 -2.60 -7.67 5.62
N PRO A 76 -2.17 -6.45 5.99
CA PRO A 76 -0.75 -6.15 6.21
C PRO A 76 -0.26 -6.81 7.50
N ILE A 77 0.94 -7.39 7.45
CA ILE A 77 1.47 -8.29 8.50
C ILE A 77 2.57 -7.61 9.33
N GLY A 78 2.98 -6.40 8.95
CA GLY A 78 3.92 -5.58 9.68
C GLY A 78 4.15 -4.26 8.96
N SER A 79 4.70 -3.29 9.68
CA SER A 79 5.14 -2.01 9.13
C SER A 79 6.58 -1.77 9.57
N VAL A 80 7.52 -1.60 8.63
CA VAL A 80 8.86 -1.12 8.97
C VAL A 80 8.87 0.40 8.84
N VAL A 81 9.15 1.07 9.95
CA VAL A 81 9.41 2.50 10.00
C VAL A 81 10.91 2.68 9.79
N PHE A 82 11.29 3.52 8.84
CA PHE A 82 12.69 3.88 8.62
C PHE A 82 12.91 5.23 9.27
N ASP A 83 13.43 5.20 10.50
CA ASP A 83 14.14 6.36 11.02
C ASP A 83 15.53 6.35 10.39
N ILE A 84 16.03 7.54 10.04
CA ILE A 84 17.41 7.72 9.60
C ILE A 84 18.27 7.53 10.85
N GLU A 85 18.71 6.30 11.09
CA GLU A 85 20.01 5.87 11.61
C GLU A 85 19.94 4.39 12.04
N ASP A 86 21.06 3.69 11.89
CA ASP A 86 21.25 2.24 12.03
C ASP A 86 20.77 1.67 13.38
N GLU A 87 20.19 0.47 13.39
CA GLU A 87 20.73 -0.73 14.05
C GLU A 87 19.73 -1.90 14.09
N GLU A 88 20.32 -3.08 14.34
CA GLU A 88 19.79 -4.44 14.35
C GLU A 88 18.52 -4.64 15.19
N ASP A 89 17.57 -5.44 14.71
CA ASP A 89 17.19 -6.70 15.38
C ASP A 89 16.29 -7.54 14.45
N GLY A 90 16.70 -8.77 14.21
CA GLY A 90 15.96 -9.72 13.37
C GLY A 90 14.82 -10.35 14.17
N ARG A 91 13.58 -10.23 13.70
CA ARG A 91 12.49 -11.08 14.19
C ARG A 91 11.65 -11.70 13.07
N ASN A 92 11.60 -13.02 13.15
CA ASN A 92 10.82 -13.99 12.39
C ASN A 92 9.35 -13.58 12.22
N LEU A 93 8.83 -13.70 10.99
CA LEU A 93 7.39 -13.71 10.72
C LEU A 93 7.07 -14.72 9.61
N ASN A 94 6.56 -15.88 10.01
CA ASN A 94 5.95 -16.85 9.11
C ASN A 94 4.43 -16.82 9.29
N ALA A 95 3.74 -16.19 8.34
CA ALA A 95 2.48 -16.63 7.73
C ALA A 95 2.03 -15.58 6.69
N LEU A 96 2.17 -15.89 5.40
CA LEU A 96 1.76 -15.11 4.20
C LEU A 96 2.60 -13.84 3.92
N GLU A 97 3.89 -14.11 3.76
CA GLU A 97 5.06 -13.25 3.57
C GLU A 97 4.87 -11.97 2.73
N LYS A 98 4.54 -10.87 3.42
CA LYS A 98 4.63 -9.51 2.89
C LYS A 98 5.52 -8.66 3.78
N ALA A 99 6.46 -7.92 3.18
CA ALA A 99 7.33 -7.00 3.89
C ALA A 99 7.09 -5.56 3.42
N ILE A 100 6.95 -4.63 4.36
CA ILE A 100 6.74 -3.21 4.05
C ILE A 100 8.07 -2.46 4.20
N PHE A 101 8.54 -1.79 3.15
CA PHE A 101 9.73 -0.94 3.13
C PHE A 101 9.33 0.52 3.01
N ARG A 102 10.13 1.46 3.51
CA ARG A 102 9.96 2.89 3.21
C ARG A 102 11.27 3.47 2.69
N GLU A 103 11.19 4.21 1.59
CA GLU A 103 12.34 4.85 0.96
C GLU A 103 11.92 6.21 0.40
N ASN A 104 12.66 7.28 0.73
CA ASN A 104 12.36 8.65 0.30
C ASN A 104 10.89 9.07 0.56
N GLY A 105 10.37 8.75 1.76
CA GLY A 105 8.98 9.04 2.14
C GLY A 105 7.91 8.14 1.50
N SER A 106 8.31 7.18 0.66
CA SER A 106 7.43 6.25 -0.04
C SER A 106 7.29 4.94 0.72
N VAL A 107 6.09 4.38 0.86
CA VAL A 107 5.86 3.09 1.51
C VAL A 107 5.65 2.00 0.45
N TRP A 108 6.42 0.92 0.51
CA TRP A 108 6.47 -0.19 -0.44
C TRP A 108 6.05 -1.49 0.23
N ILE A 109 5.02 -2.18 -0.26
CA ILE A 109 4.63 -3.52 0.21
C ILE A 109 5.18 -4.54 -0.77
N ILE A 110 5.92 -5.53 -0.29
CA ILE A 110 6.41 -6.64 -1.11
C ILE A 110 5.49 -7.82 -0.97
N HIS A 111 5.16 -8.41 -2.10
CA HIS A 111 4.30 -9.57 -2.17
C HIS A 111 5.16 -10.77 -2.58
N LYS A 112 5.42 -11.72 -1.67
CA LYS A 112 6.23 -12.92 -1.97
C LYS A 112 5.49 -13.91 -2.88
N ASN A 113 4.18 -14.06 -2.69
CA ASN A 113 3.30 -14.92 -3.48
C ASN A 113 2.03 -14.14 -3.82
N ASP A 114 2.09 -13.30 -4.86
CA ASP A 114 0.91 -12.57 -5.33
C ASP A 114 0.12 -13.40 -6.37
N ALA A 115 -1.20 -13.32 -6.31
CA ALA A 115 -2.09 -13.84 -7.34
C ALA A 115 -2.01 -13.01 -8.63
N ASP A 116 -1.58 -11.75 -8.53
CA ASP A 116 -1.24 -10.88 -9.67
C ASP A 116 0.30 -10.75 -9.79
N PRO A 117 0.97 -11.61 -10.57
CA PRO A 117 2.43 -11.64 -10.68
C PRO A 117 3.02 -10.45 -11.47
N PHE A 118 2.20 -9.51 -11.93
CA PHE A 118 2.68 -8.35 -12.67
C PHE A 118 3.18 -7.24 -11.71
N PRO A 119 4.35 -6.61 -11.94
CA PRO A 119 5.25 -6.77 -13.09
C PRO A 119 6.32 -7.85 -12.91
N SER A 120 6.51 -8.36 -11.71
CA SER A 120 7.39 -9.50 -11.39
C SER A 120 6.84 -10.30 -10.21
N ASN A 121 7.30 -11.53 -10.02
CA ASN A 121 7.01 -12.30 -8.81
C ASN A 121 8.32 -12.65 -8.09
N PRO A 122 8.58 -12.12 -6.89
CA PRO A 122 7.84 -11.08 -6.16
C PRO A 122 7.92 -9.69 -6.85
N HIS A 123 7.02 -8.79 -6.47
CA HIS A 123 7.08 -7.35 -6.80
C HIS A 123 6.80 -6.49 -5.55
N ALA A 124 7.06 -5.19 -5.65
CA ALA A 124 6.76 -4.22 -4.61
C ALA A 124 5.66 -3.24 -5.04
N HIS A 125 4.82 -2.80 -4.10
CA HIS A 125 3.70 -1.88 -4.30
C HIS A 125 3.87 -0.62 -3.47
N LYS A 126 3.92 0.55 -4.12
CA LYS A 126 3.94 1.84 -3.44
C LYS A 126 2.52 2.19 -2.97
N LEU A 127 2.32 2.21 -1.66
CA LEU A 127 1.03 2.39 -0.99
C LEU A 127 0.39 3.76 -1.28
N ASP A 128 1.22 4.78 -1.45
CA ASP A 128 0.84 6.18 -1.62
C ASP A 128 0.45 6.56 -3.07
N SER A 129 0.74 5.72 -4.06
CA SER A 129 0.75 6.15 -5.47
C SER A 129 0.35 5.09 -6.49
N PHE A 130 -0.11 3.91 -6.05
CA PHE A 130 -0.52 2.80 -6.92
C PHE A 130 0.55 2.40 -7.93
N VAL A 131 1.81 2.57 -7.54
CA VAL A 131 2.97 2.25 -8.37
C VAL A 131 3.46 0.86 -8.01
N LYS A 132 3.55 -0.05 -8.98
CA LYS A 132 4.23 -1.33 -8.81
C LYS A 132 5.69 -1.21 -9.23
N LEU A 133 6.61 -1.79 -8.48
CA LEU A 133 8.04 -1.83 -8.79
C LEU A 133 8.43 -3.26 -9.16
N HIS A 134 9.04 -3.40 -10.33
CA HIS A 134 9.65 -4.64 -10.79
C HIS A 134 11.01 -4.83 -10.11
N LEU A 135 11.12 -5.84 -9.27
CA LEU A 135 12.31 -6.04 -8.41
C LEU A 135 13.56 -6.48 -9.18
N GLY A 136 13.44 -6.94 -10.43
CA GLY A 136 14.58 -7.28 -11.31
C GLY A 136 15.18 -6.13 -12.13
N ASN A 137 14.43 -5.09 -12.48
CA ASN A 137 14.91 -4.06 -13.43
C ASN A 137 14.60 -2.62 -12.99
N GLY A 138 13.94 -2.46 -11.83
CA GLY A 138 13.65 -1.16 -11.25
C GLY A 138 12.50 -0.43 -11.92
N LYS A 139 11.86 -0.98 -12.96
CA LYS A 139 10.76 -0.29 -13.64
C LYS A 139 9.58 -0.12 -12.70
N LEU A 140 9.06 1.10 -12.68
CA LEU A 140 7.88 1.53 -11.95
C LEU A 140 6.70 1.49 -12.91
N TYR A 141 5.60 0.89 -12.49
CA TYR A 141 4.40 0.69 -13.29
C TYR A 141 3.20 1.32 -12.60
N ARG A 142 2.34 2.02 -13.34
CA ARG A 142 0.97 2.29 -12.92
C ARG A 142 0.05 1.48 -13.82
N LYS A 143 -0.80 0.64 -13.24
CA LYS A 143 -1.53 -0.40 -13.98
C LYS A 143 -0.50 -1.25 -14.78
N THR A 144 -0.52 -1.19 -16.11
CA THR A 144 0.43 -1.90 -16.99
C THR A 144 1.47 -1.00 -17.66
N GLN A 145 1.40 0.31 -17.45
CA GLN A 145 2.26 1.28 -18.13
C GLN A 145 3.49 1.63 -17.29
N VAL A 146 4.66 1.71 -17.95
CA VAL A 146 5.89 2.17 -17.32
C VAL A 146 5.75 3.66 -16.98
N TYR A 147 5.78 3.95 -15.69
CA TYR A 147 5.68 5.27 -15.11
C TYR A 147 7.06 5.89 -14.85
N GLY A 148 8.08 5.06 -14.63
CA GLY A 148 9.44 5.50 -14.35
C GLY A 148 10.37 4.33 -14.07
N GLN A 149 11.54 4.62 -13.51
CA GLN A 149 12.51 3.61 -13.14
C GLN A 149 13.27 4.03 -11.89
N LEU A 150 13.38 3.12 -10.94
CA LEU A 150 14.24 3.24 -9.77
C LEU A 150 15.71 3.11 -10.22
N PRO A 151 16.61 4.02 -9.80
CA PRO A 151 18.03 3.90 -10.09
C PRO A 151 18.59 2.54 -9.63
N LYS A 152 19.48 1.95 -10.42
CA LYS A 152 20.07 0.63 -10.14
C LYS A 152 20.64 0.50 -8.73
N LYS A 153 21.35 1.52 -8.25
CA LYS A 153 21.94 1.55 -6.91
C LYS A 153 20.89 1.52 -5.79
N GLU A 154 19.74 2.17 -6.00
CA GLU A 154 18.62 2.14 -5.04
C GLU A 154 17.91 0.79 -5.10
N LEU A 155 17.70 0.24 -6.30
CA LEU A 155 17.16 -1.10 -6.48
C LEU A 155 18.00 -2.17 -5.78
N GLU A 156 19.32 -2.15 -5.94
CA GLU A 156 20.24 -3.07 -5.27
C GLU A 156 20.14 -2.96 -3.74
N ARG A 157 20.15 -1.72 -3.21
CA ARG A 157 19.98 -1.48 -1.76
C ARG A 157 18.65 -2.01 -1.23
N LEU A 158 17.57 -1.78 -1.97
CA LEU A 158 16.25 -2.29 -1.62
C LEU A 158 16.28 -3.83 -1.60
N ARG A 159 16.80 -4.46 -2.66
CA ARG A 159 16.95 -5.93 -2.76
C ARG A 159 17.76 -6.53 -1.62
N ASP A 160 18.85 -5.88 -1.21
CA ASP A 160 19.67 -6.34 -0.08
C ASP A 160 18.87 -6.35 1.22
N LYS A 161 18.08 -5.29 1.47
CA LYS A 161 17.20 -5.23 2.64
C LYS A 161 16.11 -6.31 2.59
N ILE A 162 15.55 -6.55 1.41
CA ILE A 162 14.55 -7.60 1.20
C ILE A 162 15.14 -8.98 1.51
N ALA A 163 16.32 -9.29 0.96
CA ALA A 163 16.99 -10.55 1.21
C ALA A 163 17.37 -10.74 2.70
N LYS A 164 17.78 -9.67 3.39
CA LYS A 164 18.06 -9.70 4.83
C LYS A 164 16.81 -9.91 5.68
N GLY A 165 15.71 -9.23 5.34
CA GLY A 165 14.45 -9.28 6.09
C GLY A 165 13.57 -10.49 5.78
N MET A 166 13.73 -11.09 4.60
CA MET A 166 12.95 -12.24 4.12
C MET A 166 13.88 -13.32 3.61
N LYS A 167 14.42 -14.16 4.50
CA LYS A 167 15.47 -15.14 4.18
C LYS A 167 15.10 -16.13 3.06
N ASP A 168 13.81 -16.41 2.88
CA ASP A 168 13.32 -17.41 1.92
C ASP A 168 12.72 -16.78 0.64
N ILE A 169 12.92 -15.48 0.39
CA ILE A 169 12.42 -14.83 -0.82
C ILE A 169 13.37 -15.07 -2.00
N VAL A 170 12.83 -15.52 -3.13
CA VAL A 170 13.59 -15.63 -4.39
C VAL A 170 13.28 -14.41 -5.22
N LEU A 171 14.22 -13.48 -5.31
CA LEU A 171 14.06 -12.26 -6.10
C LEU A 171 14.29 -12.53 -7.59
N PRO A 172 13.66 -11.75 -8.50
CA PRO A 172 13.93 -11.83 -9.92
C PRO A 172 15.42 -11.54 -10.22
N VAL A 173 15.94 -12.10 -11.32
CA VAL A 173 17.30 -11.80 -11.81
C VAL A 173 17.41 -10.31 -12.15
N LEU A 174 18.56 -9.71 -11.87
CA LEU A 174 18.84 -8.33 -12.28
C LEU A 174 19.07 -8.28 -13.80
N GLU A 175 18.31 -7.44 -14.50
CA GLU A 175 18.49 -7.13 -15.94
C GLU A 175 19.64 -6.14 -16.18
#